data_AF-A0A2H9ZQK8-F1
#
_entry.id   AF-A0A2H9ZQK8-F1
#
_cell.length_a   1.000
_cell.length_b   1.000
_cell.length_c   1.000
_cell.angle_alpha   90.00
_cell.angle_beta   90.00
_cell.angle_gamma   90.00
#
_symmetry.space_group_name_H-M   'P 1'
#
loop_
_entity.id
_entity.type
_entity.pdbx_description
1 polymer ?
#
loop_
_entity_poly.entity_id
_entity_poly.type
_entity_poly.pdbx_seq_one_letter_code
_entity_poly.pdbx_strand_id
1 'polypeptide(L)'
;MDLNPIGGPWQPLIHYTLHEWNAGQLAADLMNHYVPLPLAFFLYDVIRASLLELGDGSVAYSVLIVGVSRHLRYPDIGSLGVNEFTARIIFILRAGQILDSTSPYAIPEDHFNLVDYQLTH
;
A
#
# COMPACT_ATOMS: atom_id res chain seq x y z
N MET A 1 25.93 -22.49 -12.37
CA MET A 1 25.76 -21.04 -12.57
C MET A 1 24.90 -20.59 -11.40
N ASP A 2 25.54 -19.99 -10.38
CA ASP A 2 24.84 -19.57 -9.17
C ASP A 2 24.00 -18.34 -9.48
N LEU A 3 22.68 -18.51 -9.37
CA LEU A 3 21.71 -17.43 -9.48
C LEU A 3 21.72 -16.69 -8.15
N ASN A 4 22.57 -15.66 -8.04
CA ASN A 4 22.30 -14.60 -7.08
C ASN A 4 20.88 -14.07 -7.31
N PRO A 5 20.10 -13.77 -6.26
CA PRO A 5 18.79 -13.18 -6.43
C PRO A 5 18.93 -11.88 -7.23
N ILE A 6 18.27 -11.83 -8.39
CA ILE A 6 18.33 -10.70 -9.34
C ILE A 6 17.63 -9.47 -8.74
N GLY A 7 16.72 -9.67 -7.79
CA GLY A 7 16.25 -8.61 -6.91
C GLY A 7 17.28 -8.38 -5.81
N GLY A 8 17.97 -7.24 -5.86
CA GLY A 8 18.88 -6.80 -4.80
C GLY A 8 18.16 -6.59 -3.44
N PRO A 9 18.80 -5.94 -2.47
CA PRO A 9 18.12 -5.61 -1.21
C PRO A 9 17.00 -4.60 -1.46
N TRP A 10 15.94 -4.66 -0.66
CA TRP A 10 14.92 -3.61 -0.59
C TRP A 10 15.59 -2.25 -0.31
N GLN A 11 15.35 -1.29 -1.18
CA GLN A 11 15.88 0.06 -1.07
C GLN A 11 14.84 0.97 -0.42
N PRO A 12 15.13 1.57 0.74
CA PRO A 12 14.18 2.47 1.40
C PRO A 12 14.00 3.78 0.61
N LEU A 13 12.79 4.34 0.62
CA LEU A 13 12.45 5.61 0.00
C LEU A 13 12.86 6.83 0.87
N ILE A 14 14.09 6.84 1.40
CA ILE A 14 14.50 7.73 2.52
C ILE A 14 14.58 9.23 2.15
N HIS A 15 14.44 9.61 0.87
CA HIS A 15 14.75 10.98 0.39
C HIS A 15 13.64 11.65 -0.44
N TYR A 16 12.48 11.02 -0.57
CA TYR A 16 11.41 11.50 -1.45
C TYR A 16 10.07 11.45 -0.72
N THR A 17 9.80 12.43 0.14
CA THR A 17 8.52 12.54 0.88
C THR A 17 7.32 12.40 -0.05
N LEU A 18 7.39 12.96 -1.26
CA LEU A 18 6.34 12.80 -2.26
C LEU A 18 6.21 11.36 -2.80
N HIS A 19 7.32 10.68 -3.10
CA HIS A 19 7.30 9.32 -3.63
C HIS A 19 6.83 8.32 -2.55
N GLU A 20 7.31 8.50 -1.31
CA GLU A 20 6.86 7.72 -0.16
C GLU A 20 5.36 7.92 0.08
N TRP A 21 4.88 9.17 0.03
CA TRP A 21 3.46 9.47 0.13
C TRP A 21 2.64 8.83 -1.00
N ASN A 22 3.09 8.92 -2.26
CA ASN A 22 2.39 8.32 -3.40
C ASN A 22 2.34 6.80 -3.29
N ALA A 23 3.39 6.16 -2.77
CA ALA A 23 3.41 4.73 -2.49
C ALA A 23 2.40 4.36 -1.40
N GLY A 24 2.34 5.18 -0.33
CA GLY A 24 1.34 5.05 0.72
C GLY A 24 -0.09 5.21 0.20
N GLN A 25 -0.33 6.20 -0.63
CA GLN A 25 -1.66 6.50 -1.17
C GLN A 25 -2.15 5.37 -2.06
N LEU A 26 -1.30 4.89 -2.97
CA LEU A 26 -1.65 3.75 -3.82
C LEU A 26 -1.86 2.47 -3.00
N ALA A 27 -1.07 2.24 -1.94
CA ALA A 27 -1.28 1.11 -1.03
C ALA A 27 -2.65 1.19 -0.32
N ALA A 28 -3.03 2.37 0.18
CA ALA A 28 -4.33 2.61 0.79
C ALA A 28 -5.48 2.39 -0.21
N ASP A 29 -5.32 2.87 -1.44
CA ASP A 29 -6.30 2.70 -2.51
C ASP A 29 -6.46 1.22 -2.90
N LEU A 30 -5.36 0.47 -2.98
CA LEU A 30 -5.35 -0.97 -3.21
C LEU A 30 -6.01 -1.74 -2.07
N MET A 31 -5.78 -1.32 -0.82
CA MET A 31 -6.45 -1.91 0.35
C MET A 31 -7.96 -1.74 0.26
N ASN A 32 -8.44 -0.54 -0.12
CA ASN A 32 -9.86 -0.29 -0.36
C ASN A 32 -10.41 -1.05 -1.58
N HIS A 33 -9.58 -1.29 -2.58
CA HIS A 33 -10.00 -1.97 -3.80
C HIS A 33 -10.13 -3.48 -3.61
N TYR A 34 -9.14 -4.11 -2.95
CA TYR A 34 -9.02 -5.57 -2.86
C TYR A 34 -9.47 -6.17 -1.54
N VAL A 35 -9.41 -5.43 -0.44
CA VAL A 35 -9.78 -5.99 0.86
C VAL A 35 -11.27 -5.71 1.09
N PRO A 36 -12.13 -6.74 1.24
CA PRO A 36 -13.55 -6.57 1.53
C PRO A 36 -13.75 -6.16 2.99
N LEU A 37 -13.31 -4.96 3.35
CA LEU A 37 -13.55 -4.39 4.66
C LEU A 37 -14.92 -3.70 4.68
N PRO A 38 -15.66 -3.76 5.80
CA PRO A 38 -16.87 -2.96 5.99
C PRO A 38 -16.57 -1.44 6.12
N LEU A 39 -15.31 -1.04 5.95
CA LEU A 39 -14.72 0.22 6.32
C LEU A 39 -13.83 0.71 5.17
N ALA A 40 -14.01 1.97 4.75
CA ALA A 40 -13.03 2.60 3.87
C ALA A 40 -11.82 3.04 4.69
N PHE A 41 -10.63 2.69 4.23
CA PHE A 41 -9.34 3.06 4.78
C PHE A 41 -8.87 4.39 4.18
N PHE A 42 -8.53 5.36 5.03
CA PHE A 42 -7.96 6.63 4.63
C PHE A 42 -6.53 6.71 5.14
N LEU A 43 -5.58 6.96 4.24
CA LEU A 43 -4.19 7.15 4.61
C LEU A 43 -4.05 8.36 5.54
N TYR A 44 -3.38 8.16 6.67
CA TYR A 44 -3.01 9.22 7.61
C TYR A 44 -1.52 9.53 7.50
N ASP A 45 -0.67 8.50 7.53
CA ASP A 45 0.79 8.65 7.46
C ASP A 45 1.46 7.41 6.85
N VAL A 46 2.70 7.58 6.39
CA VAL A 46 3.56 6.50 5.89
C VAL A 46 4.73 6.33 6.85
N ILE A 47 4.77 5.21 7.58
CA ILE A 47 5.84 4.93 8.55
C ILE A 47 7.15 4.62 7.83
N ARG A 48 7.05 3.83 6.76
CA ARG A 48 8.18 3.47 5.90
C ARG A 48 7.69 3.00 4.54
N ALA A 49 8.41 3.36 3.50
CA ALA A 49 8.30 2.74 2.20
C ALA A 49 9.67 2.25 1.69
N SER A 50 9.65 1.16 0.94
CA SER A 50 10.83 0.61 0.28
C SER A 50 10.44 0.03 -1.07
N LEU A 51 11.38 0.01 -2.01
CA LEU A 51 11.20 -0.56 -3.34
C LEU A 51 12.21 -1.68 -3.62
N LEU A 52 11.88 -2.51 -4.59
CA LEU A 52 12.74 -3.55 -5.13
C LEU A 52 12.51 -3.67 -6.64
N GLU A 53 13.55 -3.48 -7.44
CA GLU A 53 13.49 -3.70 -8.89
C GLU A 53 13.59 -5.20 -9.20
N LEU A 54 12.68 -5.73 -10.03
CA LEU A 54 12.52 -7.17 -10.28
C LEU A 54 13.26 -7.67 -11.54
N GLY A 55 14.07 -6.82 -12.19
CA GLY A 55 14.92 -7.19 -13.34
C GLY A 55 14.21 -7.29 -14.69
N ASP A 56 12.88 -7.48 -14.70
CA ASP A 56 11.99 -7.42 -15.87
C ASP A 56 11.48 -5.99 -16.16
N GLY A 57 11.99 -4.99 -15.42
CA GLY A 57 11.52 -3.61 -15.43
C GLY A 57 10.34 -3.35 -14.49
N SER A 58 9.80 -4.37 -13.84
CA SER A 58 8.80 -4.22 -12.79
C SER A 58 9.45 -3.75 -11.48
N VAL A 59 8.67 -3.08 -10.65
CA VAL A 59 9.10 -2.57 -9.34
C VAL A 59 8.10 -3.03 -8.28
N ALA A 60 8.58 -3.75 -7.28
CA ALA A 60 7.83 -4.07 -6.09
C ALA A 60 7.99 -2.96 -5.05
N TYR A 61 6.91 -2.64 -4.36
CA TYR A 61 6.88 -1.70 -3.24
C TYR A 61 6.44 -2.44 -1.98
N SER A 62 7.08 -2.17 -0.86
CA SER A 62 6.70 -2.61 0.47
C SER A 62 6.49 -1.38 1.33
N VAL A 63 5.25 -1.14 1.72
CA VAL A 63 4.82 0.09 2.40
C VAL A 63 4.15 -0.26 3.71
N LEU A 64 4.56 0.42 4.78
CA LEU A 64 3.91 0.38 6.08
C LEU A 64 3.20 1.71 6.29
N ILE A 65 1.87 1.66 6.33
CA ILE A 65 1.01 2.84 6.43
C ILE A 65 0.24 2.85 7.75
N VAL A 66 -0.06 4.05 8.24
CA VAL A 66 -1.08 4.30 9.25
C VAL A 66 -2.25 4.95 8.55
N GLY A 67 -3.46 4.52 8.90
CA GLY A 67 -4.67 5.16 8.41
C GLY A 67 -5.83 4.93 9.34
N VAL A 68 -6.95 5.53 8.99
CA VAL A 68 -8.18 5.41 9.74
C VAL A 68 -9.23 4.73 8.89
N SER A 69 -10.02 3.85 9.51
CA SER A 69 -11.13 3.22 8.83
C SER A 69 -12.45 3.90 9.19
N ARG A 70 -13.35 4.08 8.23
CA ARG A 70 -14.68 4.66 8.47
C ARG A 70 -15.79 3.78 7.90
N HIS A 71 -16.85 3.56 8.69
CA HIS A 71 -18.07 2.92 8.23
C HIS A 71 -18.77 3.80 7.19
N LEU A 72 -18.92 3.29 5.96
CA LEU A 72 -19.58 4.03 4.86
C LEU A 72 -21.11 3.85 4.83
N ARG A 73 -21.65 2.91 5.61
CA ARG A 73 -23.09 2.64 5.66
C ARG A 73 -23.55 2.61 7.11
N TYR A 74 -24.07 3.73 7.61
CA TYR A 74 -25.26 3.85 8.47
C TYR A 74 -25.50 5.35 8.74
N PRO A 75 -26.67 5.91 8.41
CA PRO A 75 -27.02 7.30 8.73
C PRO A 75 -27.38 7.50 10.22
N ASP A 76 -27.32 6.46 11.05
CA ASP A 76 -27.77 6.52 12.43
C ASP A 76 -26.61 6.60 13.45
N ILE A 77 -26.52 7.78 14.07
CA ILE A 77 -26.42 8.01 15.52
C ILE A 77 -25.30 7.27 16.27
N GLY A 78 -24.24 8.01 16.62
CA GLY A 78 -23.73 7.92 17.99
C GLY A 78 -22.33 7.34 18.23
N SER A 79 -21.49 7.15 17.22
CA SER A 79 -20.04 7.40 17.32
C SER A 79 -19.41 7.22 15.93
N LEU A 80 -18.63 8.20 15.49
CA LEU A 80 -17.64 7.97 14.45
C LEU A 80 -16.61 7.01 15.05
N GLY A 81 -16.83 5.71 14.92
CA GLY A 81 -15.80 4.70 15.20
C GLY A 81 -14.68 4.87 14.19
N VAL A 82 -13.80 5.83 14.43
CA VAL A 82 -12.52 5.98 13.75
C VAL A 82 -11.58 5.02 14.46
N ASN A 83 -11.46 3.83 13.90
CA ASN A 83 -10.43 2.90 14.33
C ASN A 83 -9.17 3.24 13.52
N GLU A 84 -8.08 3.52 14.21
CA GLU A 84 -6.78 3.64 13.56
C GLU A 84 -6.25 2.23 13.23
N PHE A 85 -5.54 2.11 12.13
CA PHE A 85 -4.93 0.87 11.69
C PHE A 85 -3.52 1.15 11.19
N THR A 86 -2.63 0.22 11.50
CA THR A 86 -1.35 0.08 10.80
C THR A 86 -1.46 -1.10 9.86
N ALA A 87 -1.05 -0.94 8.60
CA ALA A 87 -1.07 -2.01 7.60
C ALA A 87 0.25 -2.08 6.83
N ARG A 88 0.76 -3.29 6.64
CA ARG A 88 1.88 -3.55 5.74
C ARG A 88 1.38 -4.17 4.44
N ILE A 89 1.64 -3.48 3.35
CA ILE A 89 1.18 -3.84 2.02
C ILE A 89 2.38 -3.99 1.11
N ILE A 90 2.36 -5.03 0.28
CA ILE A 90 3.28 -5.19 -0.84
C ILE A 90 2.48 -5.12 -2.13
N PHE A 91 2.95 -4.34 -3.10
CA PHE A 91 2.36 -4.31 -4.43
C PHE A 91 3.42 -4.21 -5.52
N ILE A 92 3.09 -4.66 -6.75
CA ILE A 92 4.02 -4.69 -7.88
C ILE A 92 3.48 -3.85 -9.04
N LEU A 93 4.26 -2.85 -9.44
CA LEU A 93 4.07 -2.13 -10.69
C LEU A 93 4.80 -2.87 -11.82
N ARG A 94 4.13 -3.09 -12.94
CA ARG A 94 4.74 -3.66 -14.15
C ARG A 94 5.65 -2.64 -14.82
N ALA A 95 6.55 -3.12 -15.67
CA ALA A 95 7.38 -2.28 -16.52
C ALA A 95 6.56 -1.20 -17.26
N GLY A 96 6.98 0.06 -17.10
CA GLY A 96 6.33 1.23 -17.71
C GLY A 96 5.19 1.84 -16.90
N GLN A 97 4.73 1.20 -15.81
CA GLN A 97 3.80 1.84 -14.88
C GLN A 97 4.57 2.82 -13.97
N ILE A 98 4.00 4.02 -13.81
CA ILE A 98 4.56 5.07 -12.96
C ILE A 98 3.69 5.19 -11.73
N LEU A 99 4.32 5.17 -10.55
CA LEU A 99 3.62 5.20 -9.26
C LEU A 99 2.57 6.32 -9.18
N ASP A 100 2.96 7.54 -9.52
CA ASP A 100 2.16 8.76 -9.38
C ASP A 100 0.92 8.81 -10.28
N SER A 101 0.83 7.96 -11.31
CA SER A 101 -0.28 7.93 -12.28
C SER A 101 -0.99 6.59 -12.36
N THR A 102 -0.55 5.59 -11.59
CA THR A 102 -1.13 4.26 -11.61
C THR A 102 -2.40 4.22 -10.76
N SER A 103 -3.50 3.83 -11.37
CA SER A 103 -4.76 3.56 -10.67
C SER A 103 -4.74 2.17 -10.02
N PRO A 104 -5.36 1.94 -8.84
CA PRO A 104 -5.45 0.62 -8.23
C PRO A 104 -6.07 -0.43 -9.15
N TYR A 105 -7.02 -0.04 -10.02
CA TYR A 105 -7.66 -0.93 -11.00
C TYR A 105 -6.71 -1.44 -12.10
N ALA A 106 -5.53 -0.81 -12.26
CA ALA A 106 -4.53 -1.21 -13.25
C ALA A 106 -3.50 -2.21 -12.69
N ILE A 107 -3.57 -2.51 -11.39
CA ILE A 107 -2.68 -3.47 -10.71
C ILE A 107 -3.51 -4.72 -10.46
N PRO A 108 -3.20 -5.88 -11.07
CA PRO A 108 -3.90 -7.14 -10.81
C PRO A 108 -3.88 -7.58 -9.33
N GLU A 109 -4.86 -8.37 -8.90
CA GLU A 109 -4.94 -8.85 -7.51
C GLU A 109 -3.71 -9.69 -7.10
N ASP A 110 -3.16 -10.51 -8.00
CA ASP A 110 -1.95 -11.30 -7.76
C ASP A 110 -0.67 -10.44 -7.65
N HIS A 111 -0.76 -9.16 -7.97
CA HIS A 111 0.29 -8.16 -7.77
C HIS A 111 0.08 -7.33 -6.48
N PHE A 112 -0.86 -7.71 -5.63
CA PHE A 112 -1.15 -7.09 -4.34
C PHE A 112 -1.10 -8.14 -3.22
N ASN A 113 -0.51 -7.77 -2.09
CA ASN A 113 -0.50 -8.61 -0.89
C ASN A 113 -0.60 -7.75 0.37
N LEU A 114 -1.68 -7.94 1.12
CA LEU A 114 -1.79 -7.45 2.50
C LEU A 114 -1.03 -8.41 3.42
N VAL A 115 0.16 -8.01 3.86
CA VAL A 115 1.04 -8.89 4.64
C VAL A 115 0.58 -8.99 6.09
N ASP A 116 0.25 -7.85 6.69
CA ASP A 116 -0.30 -7.76 8.03
C ASP A 116 -1.09 -6.47 8.20
N TYR A 117 -2.02 -6.47 9.15
CA TYR A 117 -2.68 -5.28 9.64
C TYR A 117 -2.98 -5.41 11.14
N GLN A 118 -2.91 -4.29 11.85
CA GLN A 118 -3.20 -4.20 13.27
C GLN A 118 -4.13 -3.02 13.52
N LEU A 119 -5.18 -3.26 14.32
CA LEU A 119 -6.11 -2.23 14.78
C LEU A 119 -5.48 -1.52 15.98
N THR A 120 -5.28 -0.22 15.87
CA THR A 120 -4.76 0.65 16.91
C THR A 120 -5.96 1.44 17.46
N HIS A 121 -6.44 1.04 18.64
CA HIS A 121 -7.38 1.71 19.54
C HIS A 121 -8.44 2.67 18.98
#